data_AF-A0A6I4XJV7-F1
#
_entry.id   AF-A0A6I4XJV7-F1
#
_cell.length_a   1.000
_cell.length_b   1.000
_cell.length_c   1.000
_cell.angle_alpha   90.00
_cell.angle_beta   90.00
_cell.angle_gamma   90.00
#
_symmetry.space_group_name_H-M   'P 1'
#
loop_
_entity.id
_entity.type
_entity.pdbx_description
1 polymer ?
#
loop_
_entity_poly.entity_id
_entity_poly.type
_entity_poly.pdbx_seq_one_letter_code
_entity_poly.pdbx_strand_id
1 'polypeptide(L)'
;MSRKRKISLISLVIILFFVTVGSAYFAVAGSYLKKTIDKGYVPIKNDYTEAQNKDSQSFLVMGLDNTIERKLGTTRTDAMMVITVNNKTKKITYLSLPRDSFVQIDAKNYQGMQRIEAAYTYDGPTASVNTVE
;
A
#
# COMPACT_ATOMS: atom_id res chain seq x y z
N MET A 1 -8.11 55.93 -5.97
CA MET A 1 -8.63 54.63 -5.47
C MET A 1 -8.75 54.68 -3.94
N SER A 2 -9.92 54.41 -3.36
CA SER A 2 -10.12 54.52 -1.91
C SER A 2 -9.23 53.53 -1.15
N ARG A 3 -8.76 53.90 0.05
CA ARG A 3 -7.87 53.03 0.87
C ARG A 3 -8.43 51.62 1.06
N LYS A 4 -9.76 51.48 1.18
CA LYS A 4 -10.46 50.19 1.28
C LYS A 4 -10.33 49.31 0.02
N ARG A 5 -10.40 49.91 -1.19
CA ARG A 5 -10.18 49.18 -2.45
C ARG A 5 -8.72 48.70 -2.61
N LYS A 6 -7.75 49.49 -2.15
CA LYS A 6 -6.33 49.08 -2.14
C LYS A 6 -6.07 47.88 -1.22
N ILE A 7 -6.63 47.88 -0.01
CA ILE A 7 -6.47 46.78 0.95
C ILE A 7 -7.15 45.50 0.44
N SER A 8 -8.34 45.61 -0.14
CA SER A 8 -9.04 44.46 -0.74
C SER A 8 -8.26 43.84 -1.90
N LEU A 9 -7.66 44.65 -2.77
CA LEU A 9 -6.81 44.16 -3.86
C LEU A 9 -5.54 43.47 -3.35
N ILE A 10 -4.88 44.02 -2.32
CA ILE A 10 -3.69 43.41 -1.72
C ILE A 10 -4.05 42.05 -1.08
N SER A 11 -5.17 41.98 -0.36
CA SER A 11 -5.64 40.72 0.24
C SER A 11 -5.95 39.65 -0.83
N LEU A 12 -6.57 40.03 -1.94
CA LEU A 12 -6.85 39.12 -3.06
C LEU A 12 -5.55 38.55 -3.66
N VAL A 13 -4.53 39.39 -3.85
CA VAL A 13 -3.22 38.98 -4.39
C VAL A 13 -2.52 38.01 -3.43
N ILE A 14 -2.59 38.25 -2.12
CA ILE A 14 -2.02 37.35 -1.11
C ILE A 14 -2.72 35.99 -1.13
N ILE A 15 -4.06 35.97 -1.19
CA ILE A 15 -4.82 34.71 -1.28
C ILE A 15 -4.44 33.96 -2.57
N LEU A 16 -4.37 34.66 -3.70
CA LEU A 16 -3.98 34.06 -4.98
C LEU A 16 -2.57 33.48 -4.95
N PHE A 17 -1.64 34.14 -4.25
CA PHE A 17 -0.29 33.65 -4.03
C PHE A 17 -0.30 32.34 -3.22
N PHE A 18 -1.03 32.27 -2.11
CA PHE A 18 -1.12 31.03 -1.33
C PHE A 18 -1.81 29.88 -2.09
N VAL A 19 -2.84 30.18 -2.89
CA VAL A 19 -3.51 29.17 -3.72
C VAL A 19 -2.57 28.63 -4.81
N THR A 20 -1.80 29.49 -5.46
CA THR A 20 -0.85 29.06 -6.50
C THR A 20 0.32 28.27 -5.92
N VAL A 21 0.92 28.72 -4.82
CA VAL A 21 1.99 27.97 -4.13
C VAL A 21 1.47 26.64 -3.58
N GLY A 22 0.29 26.65 -2.93
CA GLY A 22 -0.33 25.45 -2.39
C GLY A 22 -0.64 24.41 -3.48
N SER A 23 -1.28 24.83 -4.58
CA SER A 23 -1.58 23.92 -5.69
C SER A 23 -0.33 23.35 -6.36
N ALA A 24 0.71 24.15 -6.55
CA ALA A 24 1.99 23.68 -7.08
C ALA A 24 2.63 22.63 -6.15
N TYR A 25 2.63 22.86 -4.83
CA TYR A 25 3.11 21.89 -3.85
C TYR A 25 2.34 20.58 -3.91
N PHE A 26 0.99 20.63 -3.92
CA PHE A 26 0.16 19.43 -4.04
C PHE A 26 0.39 18.66 -5.33
N ALA A 27 0.56 19.35 -6.46
CA ALA A 27 0.85 18.71 -7.75
C ALA A 27 2.20 17.97 -7.71
N VAL A 28 3.24 18.62 -7.18
CA VAL A 28 4.58 18.03 -7.03
C VAL A 28 4.53 16.82 -6.08
N ALA A 29 3.94 16.97 -4.90
CA ALA A 29 3.78 15.88 -3.92
C ALA A 29 3.01 14.70 -4.50
N GLY A 30 1.90 14.95 -5.20
CA GLY A 30 1.12 13.92 -5.88
C GLY A 30 1.91 13.17 -6.96
N SER A 31 2.77 13.87 -7.71
CA SER A 31 3.61 13.26 -8.74
C SER A 31 4.67 12.32 -8.15
N TYR A 32 5.28 12.68 -7.01
CA TYR A 32 6.21 11.81 -6.29
C TYR A 32 5.51 10.57 -5.73
N LEU A 33 4.33 10.77 -5.14
CA LEU A 33 3.52 9.67 -4.62
C LEU A 33 3.17 8.67 -5.72
N LYS A 34 2.70 9.16 -6.88
CA LYS A 34 2.37 8.32 -8.03
C LYS A 34 3.57 7.53 -8.53
N LYS A 35 4.75 8.16 -8.68
CA LYS A 35 5.99 7.48 -9.09
C LYS A 35 6.40 6.38 -8.11
N THR A 36 6.20 6.59 -6.81
CA THR A 36 6.51 5.59 -5.78
C THR A 36 5.53 4.43 -5.85
N ILE A 37 4.23 4.70 -6.01
CA ILE A 37 3.20 3.67 -6.16
C ILE A 37 3.45 2.83 -7.42
N ASP A 38 3.70 3.48 -8.56
CA ASP A 38 3.94 2.78 -9.84
C ASP A 38 5.18 1.88 -9.79
N LYS A 39 6.21 2.27 -9.02
CA LYS A 39 7.41 1.43 -8.80
C LYS A 39 7.18 0.29 -7.80
N GLY A 40 6.27 0.48 -6.83
CA GLY A 40 5.95 -0.49 -5.80
C GLY A 40 4.83 -1.46 -6.18
N TYR A 41 4.07 -1.14 -7.23
CA TYR A 41 2.96 -1.97 -7.70
C TYR A 41 3.46 -3.11 -8.56
N VAL A 42 3.53 -4.30 -7.98
CA VAL A 42 3.74 -5.56 -8.70
C VAL A 42 2.38 -6.24 -8.84
N PRO A 43 1.83 -6.38 -10.06
CA PRO A 43 0.57 -7.08 -10.24
C PRO A 43 0.74 -8.54 -9.83
N ILE A 44 -0.06 -8.99 -8.87
CA ILE A 44 -0.12 -10.38 -8.46
C ILE A 44 -0.83 -11.14 -9.58
N LYS A 45 -0.18 -12.15 -10.17
CA LYS A 45 -0.78 -13.03 -11.18
C LYS A 45 -1.69 -14.04 -10.50
N ASN A 46 -2.74 -13.55 -9.85
CA ASN A 46 -3.87 -14.37 -9.44
C ASN A 46 -5.06 -14.05 -10.34
N ASP A 47 -5.91 -15.04 -10.59
CA ASP A 47 -7.25 -14.85 -11.17
C ASP A 47 -8.18 -14.14 -10.15
N TYR A 48 -7.63 -13.15 -9.44
CA TYR A 48 -8.34 -12.31 -8.51
C TYR A 48 -9.32 -11.47 -9.32
N THR A 49 -10.55 -11.96 -9.41
CA THR A 49 -11.65 -11.22 -9.96
C THR A 49 -11.88 -10.06 -9.00
N GLU A 50 -11.65 -8.83 -9.48
CA GLU A 50 -11.82 -7.61 -8.71
C GLU A 50 -13.09 -7.73 -7.86
N ALA A 51 -12.91 -7.84 -6.54
CA ALA A 51 -14.01 -8.15 -5.65
C ALA A 51 -15.06 -7.05 -5.82
N GLN A 52 -16.17 -7.40 -6.47
CA GLN A 52 -17.32 -6.51 -6.72
C GLN A 52 -17.91 -5.95 -5.41
N ASN A 53 -17.52 -6.54 -4.28
CA ASN A 53 -18.00 -6.20 -2.96
C ASN A 53 -17.21 -5.03 -2.35
N LYS A 54 -17.63 -3.80 -2.66
CA LYS A 54 -17.07 -2.56 -2.09
C LYS A 54 -17.36 -2.40 -0.60
N ASP A 55 -18.11 -3.30 0.03
CA ASP A 55 -18.51 -3.19 1.42
C ASP A 55 -17.40 -3.53 2.41
N SER A 56 -16.50 -4.46 2.06
CA SER A 56 -15.36 -4.85 2.89
C SER A 56 -14.19 -5.28 2.02
N GLN A 57 -13.02 -4.73 2.30
CA GLN A 57 -11.78 -5.03 1.55
C GLN A 57 -10.68 -5.44 2.51
N SER A 58 -9.98 -6.53 2.18
CA SER A 58 -8.87 -7.05 2.99
C SER A 58 -7.55 -6.89 2.25
N PHE A 59 -6.50 -6.56 2.99
CA PHE A 59 -5.16 -6.30 2.50
C PHE A 59 -4.16 -7.09 3.33
N LEU A 60 -3.33 -7.89 2.66
CA LEU A 60 -2.16 -8.50 3.29
C LEU A 60 -1.00 -7.51 3.24
N VAL A 61 -0.55 -7.07 4.41
CA VAL A 61 0.61 -6.19 4.58
C VAL A 61 1.80 -7.02 5.03
N MET A 62 2.93 -6.86 4.36
CA MET A 62 4.15 -7.62 4.61
C MET A 62 5.35 -6.68 4.78
N GLY A 63 6.14 -6.93 5.81
CA GLY A 63 7.47 -6.33 5.98
C GLY A 63 8.53 -7.26 5.40
N LEU A 64 9.31 -6.77 4.43
CA LEU A 64 10.41 -7.50 3.82
C LEU A 64 11.73 -6.86 4.23
N ASP A 65 12.69 -7.63 4.76
CA ASP A 65 14.08 -7.17 4.89
C ASP A 65 14.84 -7.41 3.56
N ASN A 66 14.31 -6.83 2.50
CA ASN A 66 15.00 -6.74 1.22
C ASN A 66 14.64 -5.42 0.54
N THR A 67 15.65 -4.74 0.02
CA THR A 67 15.48 -3.49 -0.72
C THR A 67 15.76 -3.73 -2.20
N ILE A 68 15.26 -2.84 -3.05
CA ILE A 68 15.48 -2.84 -4.51
C ILE A 68 16.98 -2.87 -4.84
N GLU A 69 17.81 -2.28 -3.98
CA GLU A 69 19.28 -2.29 -4.09
C GLU A 69 19.92 -3.59 -3.58
N ARG A 70 19.38 -4.21 -2.53
CA ARG A 70 19.95 -5.40 -1.88
C ARG A 70 19.80 -6.67 -2.73
N LYS A 71 18.76 -6.77 -3.57
CA LYS A 71 18.51 -7.91 -4.48
C LYS A 71 18.79 -9.28 -3.85
N LEU A 72 18.36 -9.48 -2.60
CA LEU A 72 18.51 -10.78 -1.95
C LEU A 72 17.66 -11.79 -2.73
N GLY A 73 18.33 -12.72 -3.43
CA GLY A 73 17.69 -13.72 -4.30
C GLY A 73 16.70 -14.63 -3.56
N THR A 74 16.70 -14.58 -2.22
CA THR A 74 15.70 -15.19 -1.34
C THR A 74 15.29 -14.16 -0.28
N THR A 75 14.00 -13.81 -0.21
CA THR A 75 13.49 -12.85 0.80
C THR A 75 12.38 -13.50 1.61
N ARG A 76 12.49 -13.45 2.94
CA ARG A 76 11.42 -13.84 3.86
C ARG A 76 10.73 -12.58 4.38
N THR A 77 9.49 -12.74 4.84
CA THR A 77 8.77 -11.65 5.51
C THR A 77 9.09 -11.62 6.99
N ASP A 78 9.49 -10.47 7.51
CA ASP A 78 9.72 -10.27 8.94
C ASP A 78 8.43 -9.97 9.71
N ALA A 79 7.46 -9.36 9.03
CA ALA A 79 6.15 -9.03 9.58
C ALA A 79 5.06 -9.34 8.57
N MET A 80 3.93 -9.84 9.05
CA MET A 80 2.73 -10.09 8.24
C MET A 80 1.49 -9.65 9.02
N MET A 81 0.56 -8.97 8.37
CA MET A 81 -0.69 -8.53 8.97
C MET A 81 -1.79 -8.50 7.92
N VAL A 82 -2.98 -8.99 8.26
CA VAL A 82 -4.18 -8.79 7.45
C VAL A 82 -4.94 -7.59 8.00
N ILE A 83 -5.20 -6.61 7.15
CA ILE A 83 -6.00 -5.42 7.47
C ILE A 83 -7.29 -5.51 6.68
N THR A 84 -8.43 -5.41 7.35
CA THR A 84 -9.74 -5.36 6.71
C THR A 84 -10.40 -4.01 6.96
N VAL A 85 -10.81 -3.35 5.89
CA VAL A 85 -11.53 -2.08 5.89
C VAL A 85 -13.00 -2.37 5.56
N ASN A 86 -13.88 -2.16 6.54
CA ASN A 86 -15.31 -2.33 6.36
C ASN A 86 -15.98 -0.97 6.13
N ASN A 87 -16.40 -0.72 4.88
CA ASN A 87 -17.00 0.53 4.45
C ASN A 87 -18.43 0.74 4.95
N LYS A 88 -19.13 -0.33 5.36
CA LYS A 88 -20.48 -0.27 5.97
C LYS A 88 -20.42 0.18 7.42
N THR A 89 -19.58 -0.47 8.23
CA THR A 89 -19.47 -0.20 9.67
C THR A 89 -18.48 0.91 10.00
N LYS A 90 -17.71 1.38 9.00
CA LYS A 90 -16.61 2.35 9.17
C LYS A 90 -15.54 1.90 10.17
N LYS A 91 -15.34 0.58 10.27
CA LYS A 91 -14.33 -0.02 11.15
C LYS A 91 -13.19 -0.60 10.34
N ILE A 92 -11.99 -0.46 10.88
CA ILE A 92 -10.79 -1.13 10.41
C ILE A 92 -10.42 -2.16 11.46
N THR A 93 -10.28 -3.40 11.03
CA THR A 93 -9.79 -4.49 11.88
C THR A 93 -8.48 -5.00 11.33
N TYR A 94 -7.55 -5.33 12.21
CA TYR A 94 -6.26 -5.88 11.81
C TYR A 94 -5.94 -7.12 12.63
N LEU A 95 -5.26 -8.07 12.00
CA LEU A 95 -4.77 -9.29 12.61
C LEU A 95 -3.29 -9.45 12.25
N SER A 96 -2.43 -9.42 13.25
CA SER A 96 -1.02 -9.76 13.08
C SER A 96 -0.86 -11.26 12.90
N LEU A 97 -0.11 -11.68 11.88
CA LEU A 97 0.22 -13.08 11.64
C LEU A 97 1.64 -13.34 12.17
N PRO A 98 1.82 -14.23 13.15
CA PRO A 98 3.15 -14.58 13.65
C PRO A 98 3.98 -15.23 12.52
N ARG A 99 5.17 -14.69 12.23
CA ARG A 99 6.01 -15.16 11.09
C ARG A 99 6.43 -16.63 11.19
N ASP A 100 6.43 -17.19 12.41
CA ASP A 100 6.83 -18.56 12.71
C ASP A 100 5.65 -19.55 12.71
N SER A 101 4.46 -19.09 12.31
CA SER A 101 3.28 -19.95 12.21
C SER A 101 3.55 -21.09 11.24
N PHE A 102 3.48 -22.33 11.73
CA PHE A 102 3.69 -23.52 10.92
C PHE A 102 2.41 -23.84 10.14
N VAL A 103 2.43 -23.55 8.85
CA VAL A 103 1.28 -23.61 7.94
C VAL A 103 1.66 -24.35 6.66
N GLN A 104 0.65 -24.78 5.91
CA GLN A 104 0.87 -25.29 4.57
C GLN A 104 1.09 -24.11 3.62
N ILE A 105 2.26 -24.03 3.01
CA ILE A 105 2.53 -23.05 1.95
C ILE A 105 1.86 -23.52 0.67
N ASP A 106 1.14 -22.60 0.02
CA ASP A 106 0.60 -22.79 -1.32
C ASP A 106 1.31 -21.86 -2.31
N ALA A 107 2.21 -22.45 -3.12
CA ALA A 107 2.97 -21.75 -4.15
C ALA A 107 3.06 -22.60 -5.42
N LYS A 108 3.22 -21.94 -6.57
CA LYS A 108 3.30 -22.61 -7.88
C LYS A 108 4.40 -23.69 -7.97
N ASN A 109 5.52 -23.48 -7.27
CA ASN A 109 6.71 -24.33 -7.30
C ASN A 109 6.95 -25.10 -5.99
N TYR A 110 6.07 -24.96 -4.99
CA TYR A 110 6.21 -25.64 -3.70
C TYR A 110 4.86 -25.76 -2.98
N GLN A 111 4.56 -26.97 -2.51
CA GLN A 111 3.46 -27.23 -1.59
C GLN A 111 3.97 -28.09 -0.44
N GLY A 112 3.80 -27.62 0.79
CA GLY A 112 4.30 -28.31 1.97
C GLY A 112 4.25 -27.46 3.23
N MET A 113 4.50 -28.09 4.39
CA MET A 113 4.46 -27.41 5.68
C MET A 113 5.75 -26.63 5.95
N GLN A 114 5.61 -25.35 6.27
CA GLN A 114 6.72 -24.47 6.66
C GLN A 114 6.21 -23.34 7.58
N ARG A 115 7.12 -22.58 8.18
CA ARG A 115 6.83 -21.26 8.74
C ARG A 115 6.31 -20.33 7.63
N ILE A 116 5.25 -19.59 7.93
CA ILE A 116 4.58 -18.71 6.97
C ILE A 116 5.52 -17.66 6.35
N GLU A 117 6.57 -17.24 7.06
CA GLU A 117 7.59 -16.31 6.55
C GLU A 117 8.27 -16.76 5.24
N ALA A 118 8.29 -18.07 4.98
CA ALA A 118 8.95 -18.62 3.81
C ALA A 118 8.08 -18.57 2.55
N ALA A 119 6.77 -18.32 2.64
CA ALA A 119 5.87 -18.28 1.49
C ALA A 119 6.37 -17.31 0.41
N TYR A 120 6.83 -16.13 0.81
CA TYR A 120 7.37 -15.11 -0.10
C TYR A 120 8.60 -15.59 -0.88
N THR A 121 9.40 -16.53 -0.35
CA THR A 121 10.60 -17.02 -1.05
C THR A 121 10.28 -17.90 -2.25
N TYR A 122 9.09 -18.51 -2.29
CA TYR A 122 8.72 -19.48 -3.32
C TYR A 122 8.15 -18.79 -4.57
N ASP A 123 7.19 -17.88 -4.40
CA ASP A 123 6.54 -17.16 -5.52
C ASP A 123 6.18 -15.71 -5.16
N GLY A 124 6.97 -15.07 -4.29
CA GLY A 124 6.82 -13.67 -3.92
C GLY A 124 5.46 -13.36 -3.25
N PRO A 125 4.85 -12.21 -3.56
CA PRO A 125 3.55 -11.83 -2.99
C PRO A 125 2.43 -12.84 -3.26
N THR A 126 2.46 -13.52 -4.40
CA THR A 126 1.43 -14.48 -4.81
C THR A 126 1.33 -15.65 -3.84
N ALA A 127 2.46 -16.31 -3.55
CA ALA A 127 2.51 -17.41 -2.58
C ALA A 127 2.09 -16.97 -1.18
N SER A 128 2.49 -15.77 -0.75
CA SER A 128 2.08 -15.24 0.56
C SER A 128 0.58 -15.00 0.66
N VAL A 129 -0.06 -14.49 -0.40
CA VAL A 129 -1.52 -14.31 -0.43
C VAL A 129 -2.21 -15.67 -0.38
N ASN A 130 -1.85 -16.59 -1.26
CA ASN A 130 -2.48 -17.92 -1.34
C ASN A 130 -2.31 -18.73 -0.04
N THR A 131 -1.19 -18.55 0.67
CA THR A 131 -0.94 -19.23 1.95
C THR A 131 -1.77 -18.64 3.10
N VAL A 132 -2.21 -17.38 3.00
CA VAL A 132 -3.00 -16.68 4.03
C VAL A 132 -4.51 -16.86 3.83
N GLU A 133 -4.95 -17.04 2.58
CA GLU A 133 -6.34 -17.33 2.22
C GLU A 133 -6.83 -18.69 2.72
#